data_AF-A0AAD4MBH3-F1
#
_entry.id   AF-A0AAD4MBH3-F1
#
_cell.length_a   1.000
_cell.length_b   1.000
_cell.length_c   1.000
_cell.angle_alpha   90.00
_cell.angle_beta   90.00
_cell.angle_gamma   90.00
#
_symmetry.space_group_name_H-M   'P 1'
#
loop_
_entity.id
_entity.type
_entity.pdbx_description
1 polymer ?
#
loop_
_entity_poly.entity_id
_entity_poly.type
_entity_poly.pdbx_seq_one_letter_code
_entity_poly.pdbx_strand_id
1 'polypeptide(L)'
;MEYSSAEHIERSDLDKHEFAQYILQEHGTHFPKFADMSVFVESIPDLKQRINQLQTQHAAELEKVYARQAAQYLDDALDRYMAQDDEAANGSYSGIINELYGQPRRERTNLEAKFERETTLVRLGHIDAVAPLLYKLANKQREEEKTRKRREAQFPPSVAEFYTIQDKELQQRVARFLASDAVVQDKMLNEYGWAWRQVQGLKEAYSKDTSFKDDIQRRVTVVRDPRRKPTLT
;
A
#
# COMPACT_ATOMS: atom_id res chain seq x y z
N MET A 1 -34.10 28.99 30.20
CA MET A 1 -33.05 27.95 30.25
C MET A 1 -32.57 27.61 28.82
N GLU A 2 -32.22 28.62 28.01
CA GLU A 2 -31.80 28.41 26.60
C GLU A 2 -30.36 28.89 26.32
N TYR A 3 -29.74 29.62 27.26
CA TYR A 3 -28.41 30.21 27.08
C TYR A 3 -27.26 29.18 27.04
N SER A 4 -27.43 28.00 27.65
CA SER A 4 -26.37 26.98 27.71
C SER A 4 -26.13 26.24 26.38
N SER A 5 -27.07 26.29 25.44
CA SER A 5 -26.92 25.60 24.14
C SER A 5 -26.20 26.46 23.10
N ALA A 6 -26.32 27.79 23.18
CA ALA A 6 -25.72 28.71 22.22
C ALA A 6 -24.20 28.84 22.42
N GLU A 7 -23.75 29.00 23.67
CA GLU A 7 -22.32 29.12 24.00
C GLU A 7 -21.52 27.85 23.67
N HIS A 8 -22.14 26.68 23.79
CA HIS A 8 -21.52 25.41 23.44
C HIS A 8 -21.33 25.24 21.92
N ILE A 9 -22.22 25.81 21.11
CA ILE A 9 -22.12 25.80 19.64
C ILE A 9 -21.03 26.78 19.20
N GLU A 10 -20.99 27.99 19.77
CA GLU A 10 -19.98 29.00 19.44
C GLU A 10 -18.54 28.54 19.76
N ARG A 11 -18.32 27.92 20.92
CA ARG A 11 -16.99 27.34 21.25
C ARG A 11 -16.60 26.22 20.29
N SER A 12 -17.55 25.33 19.97
CA SER A 12 -17.29 24.25 19.01
C SER A 12 -16.95 24.75 17.61
N ASP A 13 -17.49 25.88 17.18
CA ASP A 13 -17.22 26.45 15.86
C ASP A 13 -15.90 27.22 15.80
N LEU A 14 -15.53 27.89 16.89
CA LEU A 14 -14.19 28.47 17.07
C LEU A 14 -13.10 27.40 17.01
N ASP A 15 -13.28 26.28 17.71
CA ASP A 15 -12.33 25.15 17.69
C ASP A 15 -12.14 24.58 16.28
N LYS A 16 -13.24 24.40 15.52
CA LYS A 16 -13.19 23.94 14.12
C LYS A 16 -12.47 24.94 13.23
N HIS A 17 -12.73 26.24 13.42
CA HIS A 17 -12.11 27.29 12.64
C HIS A 17 -10.60 27.38 12.92
N GLU A 18 -10.18 27.31 14.19
CA GLU A 18 -8.77 27.30 14.57
C GLU A 18 -8.05 26.07 14.01
N PHE A 19 -8.67 24.89 14.09
CA PHE A 19 -8.11 23.68 13.49
C PHE A 19 -8.02 23.79 11.96
N ALA A 20 -9.05 24.32 11.29
CA ALA A 20 -9.01 24.52 9.84
C ALA A 20 -7.92 25.52 9.42
N GLN A 21 -7.73 26.62 10.18
CA GLN A 21 -6.62 27.55 9.94
C GLN A 21 -5.26 26.89 10.13
N TYR A 22 -5.10 26.10 11.19
CA TYR A 22 -3.88 25.33 11.42
C TYR A 22 -3.60 24.39 10.24
N ILE A 23 -4.61 23.63 9.79
CA ILE A 23 -4.50 22.76 8.62
C ILE A 23 -4.15 23.57 7.36
N LEU A 24 -4.74 24.74 7.14
CA LEU A 24 -4.42 25.57 5.98
C LEU A 24 -3.03 26.21 6.05
N GLN A 25 -2.54 26.55 7.24
CA GLN A 25 -1.19 27.12 7.41
C GLN A 25 -0.10 26.04 7.27
N GLU A 26 -0.32 24.86 7.84
CA GLU A 26 0.65 23.76 7.82
C GLU A 26 0.54 22.87 6.58
N HIS A 27 -0.67 22.71 6.04
CA HIS A 27 -1.01 21.81 4.93
C HIS A 27 -1.74 22.52 3.79
N GLY A 28 -1.69 23.85 3.72
CA GLY A 28 -2.16 24.61 2.56
C GLY A 28 -1.37 24.20 1.32
N THR A 29 -1.80 23.11 0.67
CA THR A 29 -1.08 22.56 -0.46
C THR A 29 -1.24 23.50 -1.65
N HIS A 30 -0.11 23.82 -2.27
CA HIS A 30 -0.05 24.43 -3.58
C HIS A 30 -0.91 23.61 -4.55
N PHE A 31 -1.96 24.22 -5.11
CA PHE A 31 -2.73 23.58 -6.18
C PHE A 31 -1.79 23.31 -7.36
N PRO A 32 -1.59 22.03 -7.75
CA PRO A 32 -0.73 21.72 -8.88
C PRO A 32 -1.29 22.40 -10.13
N LYS A 33 -0.41 23.06 -10.88
CA LYS A 33 -0.81 23.76 -12.09
C LYS A 33 -1.27 22.71 -13.12
N PHE A 34 -2.23 23.09 -13.95
CA PHE A 34 -2.82 22.19 -14.97
C PHE A 34 -1.80 21.50 -15.88
N ALA A 35 -0.63 22.12 -16.09
CA ALA A 35 0.48 21.53 -16.87
C ALA A 35 1.05 20.25 -16.25
N ASP A 36 0.97 20.10 -14.92
CA ASP A 36 1.48 18.93 -14.18
C ASP A 36 0.44 17.79 -14.12
N MET A 37 -0.81 18.06 -14.52
CA MET A 37 -1.88 17.06 -14.64
C MET A 37 -1.89 16.37 -16.01
N SER A 38 -0.77 16.38 -16.73
CA SER A 38 -0.65 15.57 -17.95
C SER A 38 -0.76 14.09 -17.58
N VAL A 39 -1.45 13.33 -18.43
CA VAL A 39 -1.82 11.93 -18.22
C VAL A 39 -0.56 11.05 -18.26
N PHE A 40 0.19 11.02 -17.16
CA PHE A 40 1.23 10.03 -16.98
C PHE A 40 0.57 8.66 -16.91
N VAL A 41 1.00 7.75 -17.79
CA VAL A 41 0.65 6.34 -17.67
C VAL A 41 1.33 5.83 -16.40
N GLU A 42 0.63 5.90 -15.27
CA GLU A 42 1.17 5.51 -13.96
C GLU A 42 1.67 4.05 -14.01
N SER A 43 2.97 3.88 -13.84
CA SER A 43 3.62 2.57 -13.74
C SER A 43 3.47 1.99 -12.33
N ILE A 44 3.63 0.67 -12.18
CA ILE A 44 3.59 0.00 -10.87
C ILE A 44 4.63 0.58 -9.89
N PRO A 45 5.92 0.77 -10.26
CA PRO A 45 6.89 1.44 -9.40
C PRO A 45 6.44 2.85 -8.99
N ASP A 46 5.88 3.63 -9.91
CA ASP A 46 5.43 5.00 -9.64
C ASP A 46 4.29 5.02 -8.62
N LEU A 47 3.31 4.10 -8.77
CA LEU A 47 2.22 3.93 -7.81
C LEU A 47 2.74 3.55 -6.42
N LYS A 48 3.70 2.62 -6.34
CA LYS A 48 4.34 2.25 -5.07
C LYS A 48 5.07 3.42 -4.44
N GLN A 49 5.83 4.17 -5.23
CA GLN A 49 6.55 5.35 -4.76
C GLN A 49 5.57 6.39 -4.22
N ARG A 50 4.47 6.65 -4.92
CA ARG A 50 3.44 7.60 -4.48
C ARG A 50 2.73 7.16 -3.21
N ILE A 51 2.41 5.87 -3.07
CA ILE A 51 1.85 5.31 -1.83
C ILE A 51 2.83 5.49 -0.67
N ASN A 52 4.12 5.17 -0.88
CA ASN A 52 5.15 5.37 0.15
C ASN A 52 5.29 6.85 0.52
N GLN A 53 5.25 7.76 -0.45
CA GLN A 53 5.28 9.20 -0.18
C GLN A 53 4.09 9.63 0.68
N LEU A 54 2.88 9.19 0.35
CA LEU A 54 1.68 9.49 1.14
C LEU A 54 1.74 8.89 2.55
N GLN A 55 2.34 7.72 2.72
CA GLN A 55 2.55 7.11 4.03
C GLN A 55 3.55 7.90 4.87
N THR A 56 4.68 8.32 4.28
CA THR A 56 5.67 9.17 4.96
C THR A 56 5.08 10.53 5.33
N GLN A 57 4.32 11.13 4.41
CA GLN A 57 3.59 12.37 4.68
C GLN A 57 2.65 12.17 5.86
N HIS A 58 1.76 11.18 5.81
CA HIS A 58 0.83 10.89 6.90
C HIS A 58 1.49 10.66 8.26
N ALA A 59 2.62 9.96 8.30
CA ALA A 59 3.40 9.79 9.54
C ALA A 59 3.89 11.14 10.09
N ALA A 60 4.41 12.00 9.23
CA ALA A 60 4.84 13.35 9.62
C ALA A 60 3.65 14.23 10.06
N GLU A 61 2.48 14.11 9.41
CA GLU A 61 1.28 14.84 9.82
C GLU A 61 0.78 14.39 11.20
N LEU A 62 0.78 13.08 11.46
CA LEU A 62 0.42 12.56 12.78
C LEU A 62 1.40 13.04 13.86
N GLU A 63 2.70 13.06 13.58
CA GLU A 63 3.71 13.60 14.51
C GLU A 63 3.42 15.06 14.87
N LYS A 64 3.05 15.90 13.91
CA LYS A 64 2.64 17.29 14.17
C LYS A 64 1.40 17.38 15.05
N VAL A 65 0.38 16.56 14.78
CA VAL A 65 -0.84 16.53 15.62
C VAL A 65 -0.51 16.09 17.05
N TYR A 66 0.34 15.07 17.23
CA TYR A 66 0.79 14.65 18.55
C TYR A 66 1.59 15.75 19.27
N ALA A 67 2.48 16.44 18.56
CA ALA A 67 3.27 17.54 19.13
C ALA A 67 2.37 18.71 19.58
N ARG A 68 1.39 19.09 18.76
CA ARG A 68 0.39 20.11 19.12
C ARG A 68 -0.41 19.69 20.36
N GLN A 69 -0.87 18.43 20.41
CA GLN A 69 -1.61 17.92 21.55
C GLN A 69 -0.78 17.93 22.84
N ALA A 70 0.50 17.54 22.75
CA ALA A 70 1.40 17.56 23.89
C ALA A 70 1.60 18.98 24.43
N ALA A 71 1.72 19.98 23.54
CA ALA A 71 1.79 21.39 23.92
C ALA A 71 0.50 21.86 24.62
N GLN A 72 -0.67 21.58 24.05
CA GLN A 72 -1.95 21.94 24.65
C GLN A 72 -2.16 21.28 26.03
N TYR A 73 -1.74 20.03 26.18
CA TYR A 73 -1.82 19.34 27.47
C TYR A 73 -0.88 19.95 28.51
N LEU A 74 0.31 20.39 28.10
CA LEU A 74 1.26 21.06 28.97
C LEU A 74 0.71 22.43 29.43
N ASP A 75 0.16 23.23 28.51
CA ASP A 75 -0.43 24.52 28.81
C ASP A 75 -1.61 24.37 29.78
N ASP A 76 -2.53 23.44 29.52
CA ASP A 76 -3.66 23.10 30.40
C ASP A 76 -3.18 22.61 31.80
N ALA A 77 -2.06 21.89 31.86
CA ALA A 77 -1.47 21.48 33.13
C ALA A 77 -0.86 22.65 33.90
N LEU A 78 -0.21 23.60 33.21
CA LEU A 78 0.37 24.80 33.80
C LEU A 78 -0.72 25.75 34.32
N ASP A 79 -1.79 25.97 33.55
CA ASP A 79 -2.93 26.79 33.96
C ASP A 79 -3.57 26.26 35.24
N ARG A 80 -3.75 24.93 35.35
CA ARG A 80 -4.23 24.29 36.57
C ARG A 80 -3.30 24.47 37.76
N TYR A 81 -1.99 24.34 37.52
CA TYR A 81 -0.99 24.52 38.56
C TYR A 81 -1.00 25.97 39.10
N MET A 82 -1.05 26.96 38.22
CA MET A 82 -1.08 28.38 38.61
C MET A 82 -2.38 28.74 39.34
N ALA A 83 -3.53 28.23 38.87
CA ALA A 83 -4.81 28.45 39.55
C ALA A 83 -4.80 27.91 40.99
N GLN A 84 -4.16 26.76 41.23
CA GLN A 84 -4.05 26.19 42.57
C GLN A 84 -3.17 27.02 43.52
N ASP A 85 -2.12 27.68 43.01
CA ASP A 85 -1.22 28.53 43.81
C ASP A 85 -1.90 29.84 44.23
N ASP A 86 -2.66 30.45 43.32
CA ASP A 86 -3.48 31.65 43.59
C ASP A 86 -4.54 31.39 44.69
N GLU A 87 -5.12 30.18 44.73
CA GLU A 87 -6.05 29.76 45.78
C GLU A 87 -5.37 29.62 47.16
N ALA A 88 -4.14 29.08 47.20
CA ALA A 88 -3.38 28.92 48.44
C ALA A 88 -2.99 30.27 49.05
N ALA A 89 -2.77 31.30 48.23
CA ALA A 89 -2.43 32.65 48.67
C ALA A 89 -3.63 33.45 49.23
N ASN A 90 -4.86 33.21 48.75
CA ASN A 90 -6.04 34.02 49.10
C ASN A 90 -6.88 33.50 50.28
N GLY A 91 -6.56 32.34 50.85
CA GLY A 91 -7.03 31.90 52.18
C GLY A 91 -8.55 31.79 52.42
N SER A 92 -9.40 31.80 51.39
CA SER A 92 -10.86 31.89 51.58
C SER A 92 -11.69 31.16 50.50
N TYR A 93 -12.69 30.39 50.98
CA TYR A 93 -13.80 29.73 50.26
C TYR A 93 -13.56 28.38 49.54
N SER A 94 -13.17 27.36 50.32
CA SER A 94 -13.02 25.93 49.94
C SER A 94 -14.31 25.17 49.51
N GLY A 95 -15.50 25.78 49.51
CA GLY A 95 -16.77 25.05 49.27
C GLY A 95 -17.33 25.16 47.86
N ILE A 96 -17.55 26.40 47.39
CA ILE A 96 -18.20 26.69 46.10
C ILE A 96 -17.21 26.56 44.93
N ILE A 97 -15.93 26.87 45.18
CA ILE A 97 -14.85 26.77 44.19
C ILE A 97 -14.51 25.30 43.93
N ASN A 98 -14.56 24.41 44.92
CA ASN A 98 -14.40 22.96 44.70
C ASN A 98 -15.52 22.35 43.84
N GLU A 99 -16.67 23.01 43.70
CA GLU A 99 -17.78 22.59 42.84
C GLU A 99 -17.68 23.20 41.42
N LEU A 100 -17.09 24.41 41.32
CA LEU A 100 -16.77 25.06 40.04
C LEU A 100 -15.52 24.42 39.37
N TYR A 101 -14.48 24.16 40.16
CA TYR A 101 -13.20 23.55 39.77
C TYR A 101 -13.12 22.05 40.07
N GLY A 102 -14.17 21.46 40.67
CA GLY A 102 -14.45 20.01 40.71
C GLY A 102 -15.00 19.47 39.38
N GLN A 103 -15.05 20.32 38.35
CA GLN A 103 -15.24 19.95 36.95
C GLN A 103 -13.97 19.57 36.13
N PRO A 104 -12.79 19.19 36.66
CA PRO A 104 -11.64 18.86 35.81
C PRO A 104 -11.88 17.59 35.00
N ARG A 105 -12.91 16.81 35.34
CA ARG A 105 -13.37 15.70 34.49
C ARG A 105 -13.99 16.16 33.17
N ARG A 106 -14.67 17.32 33.11
CA ARG A 106 -15.37 17.77 31.89
C ARG A 106 -14.42 18.37 30.86
N GLU A 107 -13.40 19.10 31.29
CA GLU A 107 -12.41 19.68 30.37
C GLU A 107 -11.40 18.65 29.87
N ARG A 108 -10.97 17.70 30.73
CA ARG A 108 -10.18 16.54 30.28
C ARG A 108 -10.88 15.74 29.20
N THR A 109 -12.17 15.47 29.37
CA THR A 109 -12.95 14.76 28.33
C THR A 109 -13.07 15.57 27.05
N ASN A 110 -13.02 16.91 27.10
CA ASN A 110 -13.10 17.74 25.91
C ASN A 110 -11.79 17.74 25.11
N LEU A 111 -10.62 17.85 25.76
CA LEU A 111 -9.32 17.78 25.09
C LEU A 111 -9.06 16.40 24.50
N GLU A 112 -9.39 15.33 25.23
CA GLU A 112 -9.29 13.95 24.73
C GLU A 112 -10.23 13.71 23.55
N ALA A 113 -11.50 14.12 23.64
CA ALA A 113 -12.45 13.97 22.53
C ALA A 113 -12.07 14.82 21.30
N LYS A 114 -11.52 16.03 21.51
CA LYS A 114 -10.99 16.88 20.43
C LYS A 114 -9.84 16.18 19.73
N PHE A 115 -8.89 15.65 20.49
CA PHE A 115 -7.75 14.90 19.96
C PHE A 115 -8.16 13.65 19.17
N GLU A 116 -9.07 12.84 19.72
CA GLU A 116 -9.61 11.67 19.02
C GLU A 116 -10.27 12.06 17.70
N ARG A 117 -11.03 13.17 17.68
CA ARG A 117 -11.64 13.69 16.46
C ARG A 117 -10.58 14.11 15.44
N GLU A 118 -9.60 14.92 15.84
CA GLU A 118 -8.56 15.44 14.95
C GLU A 118 -7.72 14.30 14.35
N THR A 119 -7.28 13.36 15.18
CA THR A 119 -6.54 12.18 14.71
C THR A 119 -7.37 11.28 13.80
N THR A 120 -8.67 11.11 14.08
CA THR A 120 -9.58 10.37 13.22
C THR A 120 -9.72 11.03 11.85
N LEU A 121 -9.86 12.36 11.79
CA LEU A 121 -9.95 13.10 10.54
C LEU A 121 -8.69 12.95 9.68
N VAL A 122 -7.50 13.07 10.29
CA VAL A 122 -6.23 12.89 9.57
C VAL A 122 -6.09 11.45 9.04
N ARG A 123 -6.48 10.44 9.82
CA ARG A 123 -6.48 9.04 9.38
C ARG A 123 -7.47 8.78 8.24
N LEU A 124 -8.68 9.32 8.33
CA LEU A 124 -9.69 9.19 7.28
C LEU A 124 -9.22 9.83 5.98
N GLY A 125 -8.68 11.05 6.04
CA GLY A 125 -8.10 11.72 4.87
C GLY A 125 -6.98 10.91 4.22
N HIS A 126 -6.11 10.28 5.02
CA HIS A 126 -5.08 9.38 4.50
C HIS A 126 -5.65 8.14 3.80
N ILE A 127 -6.66 7.50 4.40
CA ILE A 127 -7.33 6.34 3.81
C ILE A 127 -7.96 6.72 2.47
N ASP A 128 -8.68 7.84 2.41
CA ASP A 128 -9.33 8.32 1.19
C ASP A 128 -8.32 8.62 0.08
N ALA A 129 -7.12 9.10 0.43
CA ALA A 129 -6.05 9.34 -0.53
C ALA A 129 -5.36 8.04 -1.03
N VAL A 130 -5.12 7.07 -0.14
CA VAL A 130 -4.33 5.86 -0.46
C VAL A 130 -5.18 4.74 -1.04
N ALA A 131 -6.42 4.58 -0.61
CA ALA A 131 -7.34 3.53 -1.09
C ALA A 131 -7.46 3.45 -2.63
N PRO A 132 -7.69 4.55 -3.37
CA PRO A 132 -7.77 4.47 -4.83
C PRO A 132 -6.43 4.07 -5.48
N LEU A 133 -5.29 4.44 -4.89
CA LEU A 133 -3.97 4.06 -5.39
C LEU A 133 -3.69 2.57 -5.19
N LEU A 134 -4.05 2.02 -4.02
CA LEU A 134 -3.94 0.59 -3.75
C LEU A 134 -4.82 -0.22 -4.72
N TYR A 135 -6.04 0.24 -4.96
CA TYR A 135 -6.93 -0.39 -5.93
C TYR A 135 -6.34 -0.38 -7.34
N LYS A 136 -5.80 0.76 -7.79
CA LYS A 136 -5.09 0.87 -9.09
C LYS A 136 -3.89 -0.07 -9.17
N LEU A 137 -3.08 -0.13 -8.12
CA LEU A 137 -1.90 -0.99 -8.06
C LEU A 137 -2.28 -2.47 -8.17
N ALA A 138 -3.29 -2.91 -7.41
CA ALA A 138 -3.79 -4.27 -7.47
C ALA A 138 -4.32 -4.63 -8.88
N ASN A 139 -5.03 -3.71 -9.52
CA ASN A 139 -5.52 -3.91 -10.89
C ASN A 139 -4.37 -4.01 -11.90
N LYS A 140 -3.38 -3.12 -11.82
CA LYS A 140 -2.20 -3.16 -12.71
C LYS A 140 -1.42 -4.47 -12.54
N GLN A 141 -1.21 -4.93 -11.31
CA GLN A 141 -0.57 -6.21 -11.04
C GLN A 141 -1.36 -7.40 -11.59
N ARG A 142 -2.69 -7.39 -11.43
CA ARG A 142 -3.57 -8.42 -11.99
C ARG A 142 -3.49 -8.45 -13.52
N GLU A 143 -3.44 -7.30 -14.18
CA GLU A 143 -3.28 -7.24 -15.65
C GLU A 143 -1.89 -7.70 -16.11
N GLU A 144 -0.82 -7.31 -15.42
CA GLU A 144 0.53 -7.82 -15.68
C GLU A 144 0.58 -9.35 -15.51
N GLU A 145 0.00 -9.88 -14.43
CA GLU A 145 -0.05 -11.32 -14.19
C GLU A 145 -0.89 -12.04 -15.25
N LYS A 146 -2.03 -11.48 -15.67
CA LYS A 146 -2.83 -12.04 -16.78
C LYS A 146 -2.06 -12.07 -18.08
N THR A 147 -1.35 -10.98 -18.42
CA THR A 147 -0.55 -10.95 -19.65
C THR A 147 0.62 -11.92 -19.56
N ARG A 148 1.27 -12.05 -18.39
CA ARG A 148 2.27 -13.08 -18.13
C ARG A 148 1.68 -14.47 -18.34
N LYS A 149 0.60 -14.83 -17.65
CA LYS A 149 -0.08 -16.13 -17.79
C LYS A 149 -0.48 -16.42 -19.24
N ARG A 150 -0.96 -15.42 -19.98
CA ARG A 150 -1.28 -15.57 -21.41
C ARG A 150 -0.05 -15.89 -22.26
N ARG A 151 1.09 -15.23 -22.02
CA ARG A 151 2.35 -15.55 -22.71
C ARG A 151 2.84 -16.94 -22.33
N GLU A 152 2.70 -17.33 -21.07
CA GLU A 152 3.13 -18.64 -20.56
C GLU A 152 2.26 -19.79 -21.10
N ALA A 153 0.98 -19.54 -21.30
CA ALA A 153 0.04 -20.51 -21.88
C ALA A 153 0.21 -20.70 -23.41
N GLN A 154 1.05 -19.88 -24.07
CA GLN A 154 1.31 -20.05 -25.51
C GLN A 154 2.28 -21.20 -25.72
N PHE A 155 1.78 -22.31 -26.27
CA PHE A 155 2.61 -23.42 -26.72
C PHE A 155 2.75 -23.38 -28.25
N PRO A 156 3.97 -23.43 -28.81
CA PRO A 156 4.16 -23.42 -30.26
C PRO A 156 3.59 -24.69 -30.88
N PRO A 157 2.69 -24.59 -31.88
CA PRO A 157 2.07 -25.74 -32.53
C PRO A 157 3.02 -26.47 -33.49
N SER A 158 4.11 -25.81 -33.94
CA SER A 158 5.04 -26.36 -34.94
C SER A 158 6.51 -26.07 -34.61
N VAL A 159 7.41 -26.86 -35.21
CA VAL A 159 8.87 -26.70 -35.05
C VAL A 159 9.35 -25.36 -35.63
N ALA A 160 8.78 -24.93 -36.75
CA ALA A 160 9.08 -23.62 -37.34
C ALA A 160 8.71 -22.49 -36.37
N GLU A 161 7.53 -22.56 -35.76
CA GLU A 161 7.10 -21.57 -34.77
C GLU A 161 7.92 -21.61 -33.49
N PHE A 162 8.41 -22.78 -33.07
CA PHE A 162 9.32 -22.88 -31.94
C PHE A 162 10.58 -22.01 -32.13
N TYR A 163 11.15 -22.01 -33.35
CA TYR A 163 12.34 -21.22 -33.65
C TYR A 163 12.09 -19.73 -33.85
N THR A 164 10.86 -19.32 -34.20
CA THR A 164 10.50 -17.91 -34.37
C THR A 164 10.17 -17.21 -33.05
N ILE A 165 9.99 -17.95 -31.94
CA ILE A 165 9.77 -17.38 -30.61
C ILE A 165 10.97 -16.50 -30.22
N GLN A 166 10.71 -15.24 -29.90
CA GLN A 166 11.72 -14.30 -29.37
C GLN A 166 12.01 -14.53 -27.88
N ASP A 167 11.03 -15.06 -27.15
CA ASP A 167 11.14 -15.35 -25.72
C ASP A 167 11.97 -16.62 -25.47
N LYS A 168 13.22 -16.43 -25.05
CA LYS A 168 14.15 -17.52 -24.73
C LYS A 168 13.66 -18.38 -23.57
N GLU A 169 12.95 -17.81 -22.60
CA GLU A 169 12.43 -18.57 -21.46
C GLU A 169 11.30 -19.51 -21.90
N LEU A 170 10.43 -19.04 -22.80
CA LEU A 170 9.38 -19.88 -23.37
C LEU A 170 9.97 -21.02 -24.19
N GLN A 171 10.93 -20.73 -25.08
CA GLN A 171 11.66 -21.76 -25.83
C GLN A 171 12.29 -22.80 -24.89
N GLN A 172 12.90 -22.35 -23.81
CA GLN A 172 13.53 -23.24 -22.86
C GLN A 172 12.52 -24.08 -22.07
N ARG A 173 11.39 -23.51 -21.66
CA ARG A 173 10.31 -24.25 -21.00
C ARG A 173 9.75 -25.33 -21.90
N VAL A 174 9.49 -25.01 -23.16
CA VAL A 174 9.04 -25.98 -24.17
C VAL A 174 10.10 -27.06 -24.39
N ALA A 175 11.38 -26.70 -24.48
CA ALA A 175 12.47 -27.68 -24.60
C ALA A 175 12.57 -28.62 -23.39
N ARG A 176 12.44 -28.08 -22.18
CA ARG A 176 12.38 -28.87 -20.94
C ARG A 176 11.19 -29.81 -20.94
N PHE A 177 10.01 -29.34 -21.35
CA PHE A 177 8.83 -30.17 -21.47
C PHE A 177 9.06 -31.37 -22.40
N LEU A 178 9.60 -31.13 -23.60
CA LEU A 178 9.85 -32.17 -24.59
C LEU A 178 10.88 -33.20 -24.11
N ALA A 179 11.90 -32.77 -23.38
CA ALA A 179 12.95 -33.64 -22.84
C ALA A 179 12.58 -34.33 -21.52
N SER A 180 11.46 -33.96 -20.89
CA SER A 180 11.04 -34.49 -19.59
C SER A 180 10.23 -35.79 -19.70
N ASP A 181 10.20 -36.55 -18.62
CA ASP A 181 9.39 -37.78 -18.51
C ASP A 181 7.89 -37.48 -18.46
N ALA A 182 7.06 -38.49 -18.78
CA ALA A 182 5.60 -38.36 -18.85
C ALA A 182 4.95 -37.77 -17.57
N VAL A 183 5.46 -38.12 -16.39
CA VAL A 183 4.96 -37.61 -15.10
C VAL A 183 5.24 -36.11 -14.94
N VAL A 184 6.41 -35.66 -15.39
CA VAL A 184 6.81 -34.24 -15.32
C VAL A 184 6.09 -33.44 -16.40
N GLN A 185 5.91 -34.03 -17.58
CA GLN A 185 5.09 -33.44 -18.65
C GLN A 185 3.67 -33.14 -18.15
N ASP A 186 3.00 -34.11 -17.51
CA ASP A 186 1.64 -33.90 -16.99
C ASP A 186 1.57 -32.78 -15.93
N LYS A 187 2.57 -32.70 -15.04
CA LYS A 187 2.69 -31.57 -14.11
C LYS A 187 2.85 -30.24 -14.82
N MET A 188 3.69 -30.18 -15.85
CA MET A 188 3.92 -28.95 -16.64
C MET A 188 2.67 -28.55 -17.46
N LEU A 189 1.90 -29.51 -17.98
CA LEU A 189 0.62 -29.20 -18.65
C LEU A 189 -0.33 -28.46 -17.70
N ASN A 190 -0.45 -28.95 -16.46
CA ASN A 190 -1.28 -28.32 -15.43
C ASN A 190 -0.72 -26.97 -14.95
N GLU A 191 0.60 -26.87 -14.77
CA GLU A 191 1.26 -25.65 -14.29
C GLU A 191 1.17 -24.49 -15.28
N TYR A 192 1.41 -24.76 -16.57
CA TYR A 192 1.40 -23.73 -17.62
C TYR A 192 0.04 -23.63 -18.34
N GLY A 193 -0.93 -24.47 -17.98
CA GLY A 193 -2.27 -24.48 -18.59
C GLY A 193 -2.27 -24.90 -20.05
N TRP A 194 -1.30 -25.71 -20.48
CA TRP A 194 -1.21 -26.18 -21.86
C TRP A 194 -2.21 -27.31 -22.12
N ALA A 195 -2.93 -27.25 -23.23
CA ALA A 195 -3.82 -28.32 -23.61
C ALA A 195 -3.05 -29.47 -24.28
N TRP A 196 -3.33 -30.71 -23.90
CA TRP A 196 -2.71 -31.91 -24.50
C TRP A 196 -2.69 -31.87 -26.04
N ARG A 197 -3.79 -31.42 -26.65
CA ARG A 197 -3.93 -31.30 -28.11
C ARG A 197 -2.96 -30.31 -28.75
N GLN A 198 -2.62 -29.22 -28.05
CA GLN A 198 -1.67 -28.22 -28.56
C GLN A 198 -0.24 -28.78 -28.60
N VAL A 199 0.10 -29.57 -27.59
CA VAL A 199 1.47 -30.04 -27.38
C VAL A 199 1.81 -31.28 -28.21
N GLN A 200 0.80 -32.03 -28.64
CA GLN A 200 0.96 -33.28 -29.36
C GLN A 200 1.75 -33.13 -30.66
N GLY A 201 1.49 -32.08 -31.47
CA GLY A 201 2.19 -31.88 -32.75
C GLY A 201 3.71 -31.74 -32.58
N LEU A 202 4.14 -30.98 -31.58
CA LEU A 202 5.55 -30.78 -31.28
C LEU A 202 6.20 -32.02 -30.63
N LYS A 203 5.43 -32.76 -29.83
CA LYS A 203 5.88 -34.03 -29.23
C LYS A 203 6.10 -35.12 -30.29
N GLU A 204 5.23 -35.17 -31.30
CA GLU A 204 5.41 -36.05 -32.44
C GLU A 204 6.62 -35.65 -33.29
N ALA A 205 6.79 -34.36 -33.56
CA ALA A 205 7.96 -33.86 -34.27
C ALA A 205 9.27 -34.18 -33.53
N TYR A 206 9.30 -34.01 -32.20
CA TYR A 206 10.42 -34.39 -31.34
C TYR A 206 10.76 -35.88 -31.39
N SER A 207 9.75 -36.74 -31.57
CA SER A 207 9.96 -38.19 -31.67
C SER A 207 10.44 -38.63 -33.06
N LYS A 208 10.04 -37.91 -34.12
CA LYS A 208 10.31 -38.24 -35.51
C LYS A 208 11.62 -37.64 -36.04
N ASP A 209 11.93 -36.40 -35.66
CA ASP A 209 13.09 -35.67 -36.16
C ASP A 209 14.26 -35.72 -35.17
N THR A 210 15.30 -36.48 -35.54
CA THR A 210 16.52 -36.64 -34.74
C THR A 210 17.30 -35.33 -34.62
N SER A 211 17.27 -34.48 -35.65
CA SER A 211 18.00 -33.20 -35.63
C SER A 211 17.37 -32.23 -34.61
N PHE A 212 16.05 -32.12 -34.64
CA PHE A 212 15.29 -31.33 -33.67
C PHE A 212 15.47 -31.88 -32.25
N LYS A 213 15.48 -33.20 -32.08
CA LYS A 213 15.69 -33.86 -30.79
C LYS A 213 17.05 -33.50 -30.18
N ASP A 214 18.12 -33.56 -30.97
CA ASP A 214 19.48 -33.25 -30.53
C ASP A 214 19.61 -31.77 -30.12
N ASP A 215 19.00 -30.86 -30.89
CA ASP A 215 19.00 -29.43 -30.59
C ASP A 215 18.25 -29.10 -29.29
N ILE A 216 17.12 -29.75 -29.04
CA ILE A 216 16.37 -29.62 -27.78
C ILE A 216 17.21 -30.14 -26.60
N GLN A 217 17.87 -31.29 -26.75
CA GLN A 217 18.73 -31.84 -25.70
C GLN A 217 19.91 -30.90 -25.37
N ARG A 218 20.55 -30.30 -26.38
CA ARG A 218 21.60 -29.28 -26.19
C ARG A 218 21.09 -28.07 -25.40
N ARG A 219 19.87 -27.60 -25.67
CA ARG A 219 19.28 -26.44 -24.97
C ARG A 219 18.93 -26.74 -23.52
N VAL A 220 18.57 -27.99 -23.21
CA VAL A 220 18.25 -28.42 -21.83
C VAL A 220 19.52 -28.59 -20.99
N THR A 221 20.62 -29.10 -21.56
CA THR A 221 21.88 -29.34 -20.84
C THR A 221 22.62 -28.05 -20.48
N VAL A 222 22.50 -26.98 -21.28
CA VAL A 222 23.15 -25.68 -21.04
C VAL A 222 22.68 -25.01 -19.73
N VAL A 223 21.53 -25.40 -19.16
CA VAL A 223 20.99 -24.80 -17.93
C VAL A 223 21.04 -25.77 -16.74
N ARG A 224 22.04 -26.65 -16.73
CA ARG A 224 22.38 -27.42 -15.52
C ARG A 224 23.02 -26.46 -14.52
N ASP A 225 22.31 -26.19 -13.43
CA ASP A 225 22.76 -25.32 -12.34
C ASP A 225 24.18 -25.70 -11.89
N PRO A 226 25.19 -24.81 -12.02
CA PRO A 226 26.57 -25.10 -11.65
C PRO A 226 26.76 -25.41 -10.16
N ARG A 227 25.72 -25.21 -9.32
CA ARG A 227 25.73 -25.54 -7.88
C ARG A 227 25.30 -26.97 -7.58
N ARG A 228 24.78 -27.73 -8.55
CA ARG A 228 24.46 -29.15 -8.34
C ARG A 228 25.72 -30.00 -8.54
N LYS A 229 26.33 -30.43 -7.43
CA LYS A 229 27.46 -31.39 -7.45
C LYS A 229 27.01 -32.70 -8.14
N PRO A 230 27.83 -33.29 -9.02
CA PRO A 230 27.57 -34.62 -9.52
C PRO A 230 27.63 -35.61 -8.36
N THR A 231 26.53 -36.33 -8.12
CA THR A 231 26.54 -37.54 -7.29
C THR A 231 27.40 -38.57 -8.01
N LEU A 232 28.63 -38.75 -7.50
CA LEU A 232 29.53 -39.83 -7.87
C LEU A 232 28.94 -41.14 -7.30
N THR A 233 28.57 -42.05 -8.19
CA THR A 233 28.45 -43.49 -7.94
C THR A 233 29.50 -44.19 -8.78
#